data_AF-A0A6N2EGD0-F1
#
_entry.id   AF-A0A6N2EGD0-F1
#
_cell.length_a   1.000
_cell.length_b   1.000
_cell.length_c   1.000
_cell.angle_alpha   90.00
_cell.angle_beta   90.00
_cell.angle_gamma   90.00
#
_symmetry.space_group_name_H-M   'P 1'
#
loop_
_entity.id
_entity.type
_entity.pdbx_description
1 polymer ?
#
loop_
_entity_poly.entity_id
_entity_poly.type
_entity_poly.pdbx_seq_one_letter_code
_entity_poly.pdbx_strand_id
1 'polypeptide(L)'
;MSASDWFSRLEAQLEEQLESFLSANPEQEQLLRQQERLERQQRLRRRRVDLQTSAEQTRAELLHLAGEIGEWERRVERAHAAGAGELAARAELHVAELRARGRDRWQALGELGVAFRKLEAELRAPAEHETSAAGEARAGEAKAKVNLDQAWADFETQQELERLRRNQG
;
A
#
# COMPACT_ATOMS: atom_id res chain seq x y z
N MET A 1 16.04 -9.80 -32.35
CA MET A 1 14.96 -8.85 -32.07
C MET A 1 13.89 -9.58 -31.29
N SER A 2 13.84 -9.33 -29.99
CA SER A 2 12.96 -10.04 -29.07
C SER A 2 11.58 -9.37 -29.06
N ALA A 3 10.52 -10.11 -28.70
CA ALA A 3 9.16 -9.55 -28.62
C ALA A 3 9.04 -8.34 -27.64
N SER A 4 9.94 -8.28 -26.65
CA SER A 4 10.05 -7.18 -25.70
C SER A 4 10.51 -5.86 -26.35
N ASP A 5 11.50 -5.92 -27.26
CA ASP A 5 12.05 -4.73 -27.93
C ASP A 5 11.01 -4.07 -28.85
N TRP A 6 10.20 -4.89 -29.51
CA TRP A 6 9.12 -4.43 -30.38
C TRP A 6 8.01 -3.74 -29.59
N PHE A 7 7.62 -4.31 -28.44
CA PHE A 7 6.58 -3.76 -27.59
C PHE A 7 7.00 -2.42 -26.97
N SER A 8 8.22 -2.32 -26.44
CA SER A 8 8.74 -1.07 -25.87
C SER A 8 8.85 0.05 -26.92
N ARG A 9 9.19 -0.28 -28.17
CA ARG A 9 9.21 0.70 -29.26
C ARG A 9 7.81 1.20 -29.62
N LEU A 10 6.81 0.31 -29.57
CA LEU A 10 5.41 0.68 -29.77
C LEU A 10 4.90 1.59 -28.65
N GLU A 11 5.20 1.26 -27.38
CA GLU A 11 4.85 2.12 -26.24
C GLU A 11 5.47 3.52 -26.38
N ALA A 12 6.77 3.61 -26.68
CA ALA A 12 7.44 4.89 -26.86
C ALA A 12 6.84 5.72 -27.99
N GLN A 13 6.51 5.09 -29.12
CA GLN A 13 5.88 5.79 -30.25
C GLN A 13 4.46 6.27 -29.92
N LEU A 14 3.69 5.48 -29.17
CA LEU A 14 2.35 5.87 -28.72
C LEU A 14 2.42 7.03 -27.71
N GLU A 15 3.41 7.03 -26.82
CA GLU A 15 3.63 8.11 -25.86
C GLU A 15 4.01 9.42 -26.56
N GLU A 16 4.93 9.37 -27.54
CA GLU A 16 5.31 10.54 -28.35
C GLU A 16 4.11 11.10 -29.14
N GLN A 17 3.28 10.23 -29.73
CA GLN A 17 2.08 10.67 -30.43
C GLN A 17 1.02 11.25 -29.50
N LEU A 18 0.87 10.71 -28.29
CA LEU A 18 -0.04 11.23 -27.28
C LEU A 18 0.43 12.62 -26.80
N GLU A 19 1.72 12.79 -26.52
CA GLU A 19 2.29 14.09 -26.14
C GLU A 19 2.11 15.13 -27.26
N SER A 20 2.40 14.76 -28.51
CA SER A 20 2.16 15.64 -29.66
C SER A 20 0.67 16.00 -29.78
N PHE A 21 -0.23 15.03 -29.61
CA PHE A 21 -1.67 15.28 -29.63
C PHE A 21 -2.10 16.23 -28.51
N LEU A 22 -1.72 15.99 -27.26
CA LEU A 22 -2.11 16.82 -26.11
C LEU A 22 -1.53 18.23 -26.20
N SER A 23 -0.27 18.37 -26.65
CA SER A 23 0.36 19.69 -26.82
C SER A 23 -0.35 20.55 -27.89
N ALA A 24 -0.88 19.92 -28.93
CA ALA A 24 -1.71 20.57 -29.95
C ALA A 24 -3.18 20.79 -29.51
N ASN A 25 -3.61 20.20 -28.40
CA ASN A 25 -5.01 20.11 -27.97
C ASN A 25 -5.12 20.41 -26.45
N PRO A 26 -4.91 21.67 -26.02
CA PRO A 26 -4.86 22.03 -24.60
C PRO A 26 -6.20 21.84 -23.87
N GLU A 27 -7.34 21.93 -24.57
CA GLU A 27 -8.67 21.66 -24.00
C GLU A 27 -8.81 20.18 -23.62
N GLN A 28 -8.30 19.27 -24.45
CA GLN A 28 -8.33 17.83 -24.22
C GLN A 28 -7.41 17.45 -23.05
N GLU A 29 -6.25 18.11 -22.92
CA GLU A 29 -5.38 17.95 -21.76
C GLU A 29 -6.07 18.43 -20.46
N GLN A 30 -6.79 19.55 -20.51
CA GLN A 30 -7.55 20.05 -19.36
C GLN A 30 -8.69 19.10 -18.97
N LEU A 31 -9.42 18.55 -19.94
CA LEU A 31 -10.47 17.56 -19.70
C LEU A 31 -9.92 16.29 -19.04
N LEU A 32 -8.78 15.79 -19.52
CA LEU A 32 -8.12 14.62 -18.94
C LEU A 32 -7.73 14.88 -17.48
N ARG A 33 -7.07 16.00 -17.20
CA ARG A 33 -6.70 16.40 -15.83
C ARG A 33 -7.92 16.57 -14.93
N GLN A 34 -9.02 17.09 -15.45
CA GLN A 34 -10.27 17.21 -14.71
C GLN A 34 -10.85 15.83 -14.36
N GLN A 35 -10.86 14.91 -15.31
CA GLN A 35 -11.33 13.53 -15.11
C GLN A 35 -10.48 12.81 -14.07
N GLU A 36 -9.16 12.84 -14.19
CA GLU A 36 -8.22 12.24 -13.23
C GLU A 36 -8.45 12.78 -11.81
N ARG A 37 -8.67 14.10 -11.68
CA ARG A 37 -8.98 14.73 -10.40
C ARG A 37 -10.29 14.21 -9.80
N LEU A 38 -11.34 14.07 -10.61
CA LEU A 38 -12.63 13.55 -10.16
C LEU A 38 -12.51 12.09 -9.70
N GLU A 39 -11.83 11.25 -10.48
CA GLU A 39 -11.61 9.85 -10.14
C GLU A 39 -10.79 9.69 -8.86
N ARG A 40 -9.71 10.47 -8.72
CA ARG A 40 -8.90 10.51 -7.49
C ARG A 40 -9.77 10.88 -6.29
N GLN A 41 -10.57 11.94 -6.38
CA GLN A 41 -11.47 12.35 -5.31
C GLN A 41 -12.47 11.25 -4.96
N GLN A 42 -13.04 10.56 -5.94
CA GLN A 42 -13.94 9.44 -5.70
C GLN A 42 -13.24 8.28 -4.98
N ARG A 43 -12.03 7.89 -5.41
CA ARG A 43 -11.23 6.85 -4.75
C ARG A 43 -10.93 7.20 -3.29
N LEU A 44 -10.50 8.43 -3.02
CA LEU A 44 -10.21 8.90 -1.66
C LEU A 44 -11.47 8.91 -0.78
N ARG A 45 -12.62 9.33 -1.31
CA ARG A 45 -13.90 9.30 -0.58
C ARG A 45 -14.33 7.87 -0.23
N ARG A 46 -14.20 6.93 -1.16
CA ARG A 46 -14.50 5.50 -0.89
C ARG A 46 -13.60 4.97 0.21
N ARG A 47 -12.29 5.18 0.08
CA ARG A 47 -11.29 4.76 1.07
C ARG A 47 -11.56 5.36 2.46
N ARG A 48 -12.09 6.59 2.52
CA ARG A 48 -12.48 7.22 3.79
C ARG A 48 -13.60 6.46 4.48
N VAL A 49 -14.64 6.11 3.72
CA VAL A 49 -15.76 5.31 4.23
C VAL A 49 -15.25 3.95 4.71
N ASP A 50 -14.41 3.28 3.93
CA ASP A 50 -13.85 1.97 4.29
C ASP A 50 -13.05 2.01 5.60
N LEU A 51 -12.20 3.04 5.77
CA LEU A 51 -11.45 3.25 7.01
C LEU A 51 -12.36 3.53 8.19
N GLN A 52 -13.42 4.33 8.00
CA GLN A 52 -14.38 4.63 9.04
C GLN A 52 -15.14 3.35 9.48
N THR A 53 -15.64 2.58 8.53
CA THR A 53 -16.31 1.30 8.80
C THR A 53 -15.37 0.33 9.52
N SER A 54 -14.12 0.23 9.09
CA SER A 54 -13.12 -0.63 9.75
C SER A 54 -12.85 -0.20 11.19
N ALA A 55 -12.80 1.11 11.45
CA ALA A 55 -12.62 1.65 12.80
C ALA A 55 -13.84 1.39 13.69
N GLU A 56 -15.05 1.52 13.15
CA GLU A 56 -16.29 1.21 13.85
C GLU A 56 -16.38 -0.28 14.21
N GLN A 57 -16.04 -1.18 13.28
CA GLN A 57 -15.95 -2.62 13.52
C GLN A 57 -14.93 -2.95 14.62
N THR A 58 -13.72 -2.39 14.53
CA THR A 58 -12.66 -2.60 15.53
C THR A 58 -13.09 -2.12 16.92
N ARG A 59 -13.80 -0.99 17.00
CA ARG A 59 -14.36 -0.49 18.28
C ARG A 59 -15.43 -1.43 18.84
N ALA A 60 -16.31 -1.95 18.00
CA ALA A 60 -17.33 -2.91 18.43
C ALA A 60 -16.69 -4.19 18.98
N GLU A 61 -15.66 -4.71 18.31
CA GLU A 61 -14.88 -5.87 18.78
C GLU A 61 -14.18 -5.59 20.13
N LEU A 62 -13.60 -4.41 20.31
CA LEU A 62 -12.97 -4.01 21.57
C LEU A 62 -13.98 -3.96 22.73
N LEU A 63 -15.18 -3.43 22.49
CA LEU A 63 -16.25 -3.40 23.49
C LEU A 63 -16.73 -4.81 23.84
N HIS A 64 -16.84 -5.69 22.84
CA HIS A 64 -17.18 -7.09 23.04
C HIS A 64 -16.11 -7.81 23.90
N LEU A 65 -14.84 -7.68 23.55
CA LEU A 65 -13.71 -8.24 24.31
C LEU A 65 -13.70 -7.74 25.76
N ALA A 66 -13.97 -6.46 25.99
CA ALA A 66 -14.04 -5.91 27.34
C ALA A 66 -15.16 -6.58 28.17
N GLY A 67 -16.31 -6.85 27.54
CA GLY A 67 -17.39 -7.62 28.16
C GLY A 67 -16.97 -9.05 28.50
N GLU A 68 -16.36 -9.77 27.55
CA GLU A 68 -15.88 -11.14 27.75
C GLU A 68 -14.84 -11.23 28.89
N ILE A 69 -13.88 -10.30 28.91
CA ILE A 69 -12.86 -10.21 29.96
C ILE A 69 -13.54 -10.06 31.33
N GLY A 70 -14.47 -9.12 31.48
CA GLY A 70 -15.17 -8.89 32.74
C GLY A 70 -15.99 -10.11 33.19
N GLU A 71 -16.58 -10.87 32.27
CA GLU A 71 -17.26 -12.12 32.65
C GLU A 71 -16.29 -13.20 33.13
N TRP A 72 -15.16 -13.36 32.46
CA TRP A 72 -14.15 -14.35 32.82
C TRP A 72 -13.41 -13.99 34.10
N GLU A 73 -13.16 -12.72 34.38
CA GLU A 73 -12.65 -12.25 35.67
C GLU A 73 -13.60 -12.65 36.81
N ARG A 74 -14.92 -12.45 36.64
CA ARG A 74 -15.91 -12.95 37.61
C ARG A 74 -15.90 -14.48 37.75
N ARG A 75 -15.59 -15.23 36.68
CA ARG A 75 -15.45 -16.70 36.73
C ARG A 75 -14.20 -17.11 37.53
N VAL A 76 -13.08 -16.41 37.34
CA VAL A 76 -11.83 -16.58 38.10
C VAL A 76 -12.08 -16.35 39.59
N GLU A 77 -12.74 -15.24 39.96
CA GLU A 77 -13.07 -14.92 41.36
C GLU A 77 -13.91 -16.02 42.03
N ARG A 78 -14.92 -16.55 41.32
CA ARG A 78 -15.73 -17.67 41.83
C ARG A 78 -14.94 -18.96 41.99
N ALA A 79 -14.04 -19.26 41.06
CA ALA A 79 -13.19 -20.44 41.14
C ALA A 79 -12.23 -20.36 42.35
N HIS A 80 -11.64 -19.19 42.59
CA HIS A 80 -10.83 -18.93 43.79
C HIS A 80 -11.64 -19.06 45.07
N ALA A 81 -12.83 -18.45 45.13
CA ALA A 81 -13.71 -18.54 46.30
C ALA A 81 -14.14 -19.99 46.61
N ALA A 82 -14.23 -20.84 45.60
CA ALA A 82 -14.53 -22.27 45.75
C ALA A 82 -13.29 -23.14 46.03
N GLY A 83 -12.08 -22.57 46.09
CA GLY A 83 -10.83 -23.31 46.26
C GLY A 83 -10.42 -24.15 45.04
N ALA A 84 -11.04 -23.92 43.87
CA ALA A 84 -10.78 -24.67 42.64
C ALA A 84 -9.56 -24.10 41.89
N GLY A 85 -8.36 -24.24 42.48
CA GLY A 85 -7.12 -23.59 42.01
C GLY A 85 -6.76 -23.88 40.55
N GLU A 86 -6.83 -25.13 40.10
CA GLU A 86 -6.56 -25.50 38.70
C GLU A 86 -7.54 -24.84 37.71
N LEU A 87 -8.81 -24.76 38.09
CA LEU A 87 -9.83 -24.11 37.26
C LEU A 87 -9.61 -22.60 37.20
N ALA A 88 -9.24 -21.99 38.33
CA ALA A 88 -8.90 -20.57 38.40
C ALA A 88 -7.68 -20.26 37.52
N ALA A 89 -6.61 -21.05 37.60
CA ALA A 89 -5.41 -20.86 36.79
C ALA A 89 -5.70 -20.95 35.28
N ARG A 90 -6.54 -21.90 34.85
CA ARG A 90 -6.97 -22.01 33.45
C ARG A 90 -7.80 -20.80 33.00
N ALA A 91 -8.70 -20.31 33.86
CA ALA A 91 -9.50 -19.13 33.55
C ALA A 91 -8.65 -17.86 33.51
N GLU A 92 -7.62 -17.73 34.35
CA GLU A 92 -6.66 -16.63 34.33
C GLU A 92 -5.84 -16.59 33.04
N LEU A 93 -5.37 -17.76 32.58
CA LEU A 93 -4.70 -17.88 31.27
C LEU A 93 -5.60 -17.38 30.15
N HIS A 94 -6.88 -17.75 30.17
CA HIS A 94 -7.83 -17.30 29.16
C HIS A 94 -8.08 -15.77 29.23
N VAL A 95 -8.20 -15.20 30.43
CA VAL A 95 -8.27 -13.73 30.61
C VAL A 95 -7.02 -13.05 30.04
N ALA A 96 -5.84 -13.63 30.27
CA ALA A 96 -4.60 -13.09 29.73
C ALA A 96 -4.57 -13.11 28.19
N GLU A 97 -5.05 -14.18 27.55
CA GLU A 97 -5.23 -14.28 26.10
C GLU A 97 -6.21 -13.24 25.55
N LEU A 98 -7.38 -13.09 26.20
CA LEU A 98 -8.37 -12.08 25.81
C LEU A 98 -7.79 -10.66 25.91
N ARG A 99 -7.06 -10.35 26.99
CA ARG A 99 -6.36 -9.07 27.15
C ARG A 99 -5.28 -8.86 26.10
N ALA A 100 -4.55 -9.90 25.70
CA ALA A 100 -3.58 -9.82 24.61
C ALA A 100 -4.25 -9.46 23.28
N ARG A 101 -5.34 -10.17 22.92
CA ARG A 101 -6.16 -9.84 21.75
C ARG A 101 -6.70 -8.41 21.81
N GLY A 102 -7.11 -7.95 23.00
CA GLY A 102 -7.54 -6.57 23.22
C GLY A 102 -6.44 -5.55 22.90
N ARG A 103 -5.20 -5.80 23.33
CA ARG A 103 -4.05 -4.94 23.00
C ARG A 103 -3.78 -4.89 21.49
N ASP A 104 -3.82 -6.03 20.82
CA ASP A 104 -3.62 -6.10 19.36
C ASP A 104 -4.69 -5.28 18.61
N ARG A 105 -5.95 -5.38 19.03
CA ARG A 105 -7.07 -4.60 18.45
C ARG A 105 -6.94 -3.10 18.73
N TRP A 106 -6.45 -2.71 19.91
CA TRP A 106 -6.13 -1.33 20.21
C TRP A 106 -5.01 -0.77 19.32
N GLN A 107 -3.97 -1.57 19.06
CA GLN A 107 -2.91 -1.19 18.13
C GLN A 107 -3.46 -1.00 16.71
N ALA A 108 -4.25 -1.96 16.22
CA ALA A 108 -4.89 -1.88 14.91
C ALA A 108 -5.76 -0.61 14.77
N LEU A 109 -6.52 -0.25 15.82
CA LEU A 109 -7.30 0.99 15.84
C LEU A 109 -6.40 2.25 15.75
N GLY A 110 -5.23 2.22 16.40
CA GLY A 110 -4.22 3.28 16.29
C GLY A 110 -3.67 3.43 14.87
N GLU A 111 -3.35 2.31 14.21
CA GLU A 111 -2.89 2.27 12.82
C GLU A 111 -3.95 2.81 11.85
N LEU A 112 -5.21 2.43 12.04
CA LEU A 112 -6.35 3.00 11.29
C LEU A 112 -6.45 4.53 11.50
N GLY A 113 -6.23 5.01 12.72
CA GLY A 113 -6.19 6.44 13.02
C GLY A 113 -5.06 7.19 12.28
N VAL A 114 -3.88 6.59 12.16
CA VAL A 114 -2.77 7.15 11.35
C VAL A 114 -3.14 7.17 9.87
N ALA A 115 -3.68 6.08 9.34
CA ALA A 115 -4.11 5.98 7.95
C ALA A 115 -5.20 7.01 7.62
N PHE A 116 -6.17 7.20 8.52
CA PHE A 116 -7.23 8.19 8.37
C PHE A 116 -6.68 9.62 8.34
N ARG A 117 -5.73 9.97 9.22
CA ARG A 117 -5.10 11.30 9.21
C ARG A 117 -4.33 11.57 7.91
N LYS A 118 -3.63 10.56 7.38
CA LYS A 118 -2.94 10.66 6.07
C LYS A 118 -3.95 10.89 4.95
N LEU A 119 -5.02 10.13 4.92
CA LEU A 119 -6.08 10.27 3.91
C LEU A 119 -6.76 11.64 3.97
N GLU A 120 -7.06 12.16 5.16
CA GLU A 120 -7.64 13.49 5.32
C GLU A 120 -6.68 14.60 4.87
N ALA A 121 -5.36 14.40 5.06
CA ALA A 121 -4.36 15.30 4.50
C ALA A 121 -4.34 15.25 2.97
N GLU A 122 -4.40 14.06 2.35
CA GLU A 122 -4.47 13.87 0.89
C GLU A 122 -5.76 14.47 0.26
N LEU A 123 -6.87 14.42 1.00
CA LEU A 123 -8.14 15.03 0.60
C LEU A 123 -8.12 16.57 0.70
N ARG A 124 -7.35 17.13 1.65
CA ARG A 124 -7.19 18.58 1.82
C ARG A 124 -6.12 19.14 0.89
N ALA A 125 -5.12 18.35 0.50
CA ALA A 125 -4.06 18.77 -0.39
C ALA A 125 -4.62 19.18 -1.76
N PRO A 126 -4.25 20.36 -2.28
CA PRO A 126 -4.59 20.73 -3.64
C PRO A 126 -3.96 19.71 -4.61
N ALA A 127 -4.69 19.38 -5.68
CA ALA A 127 -4.27 18.40 -6.70
C ALA A 127 -3.02 18.82 -7.51
N GLU A 128 -2.40 19.95 -7.16
CA GLU A 128 -1.32 20.61 -7.89
C GLU A 128 0.06 19.96 -7.65
N HIS A 129 0.23 19.15 -6.60
CA HIS A 129 1.54 18.56 -6.26
C HIS A 129 1.84 17.20 -6.94
N GLU A 130 0.88 16.57 -7.63
CA GLU A 130 1.10 15.23 -8.21
C GLU A 130 1.64 15.24 -9.65
N THR A 131 1.50 16.31 -10.43
CA THR A 131 2.07 16.35 -11.79
C THR A 131 3.60 16.43 -11.80
N SER A 132 4.20 17.13 -10.82
CA SER A 132 5.67 17.14 -10.68
C SER A 132 6.20 15.80 -10.13
N ALA A 133 5.53 15.20 -9.15
CA ALA A 133 5.96 13.92 -8.57
C ALA A 133 5.73 12.72 -9.50
N ALA A 134 4.65 12.69 -10.30
CA ALA A 134 4.41 11.63 -11.28
C ALA A 134 5.33 11.75 -12.51
N GLY A 135 5.66 12.97 -12.93
CA GLY A 135 6.68 13.22 -13.96
C GLY A 135 8.08 12.82 -13.51
N GLU A 136 8.46 13.16 -12.27
CA GLU A 136 9.75 12.78 -11.68
C GLU A 136 9.86 11.29 -11.35
N ALA A 137 8.78 10.65 -10.88
CA ALA A 137 8.76 9.21 -10.62
C ALA A 137 8.81 8.40 -11.93
N ARG A 138 8.05 8.80 -12.97
CA ARG A 138 8.13 8.17 -14.30
C ARG A 138 9.49 8.40 -14.95
N ALA A 139 10.07 9.60 -14.83
CA ALA A 139 11.43 9.86 -15.30
C ALA A 139 12.48 9.06 -14.52
N GLY A 140 12.29 8.86 -13.21
CA GLY A 140 13.14 8.03 -12.36
C GLY A 140 13.09 6.54 -12.72
N GLU A 141 11.90 5.99 -12.96
CA GLU A 141 11.72 4.60 -13.42
C GLU A 141 12.24 4.40 -14.85
N ALA A 142 12.00 5.35 -15.75
CA ALA A 142 12.54 5.30 -17.11
C ALA A 142 14.07 5.35 -17.10
N LYS A 143 14.66 6.22 -16.27
CA LYS A 143 16.12 6.32 -16.14
C LYS A 143 16.74 5.10 -15.46
N ALA A 144 16.03 4.47 -14.52
CA ALA A 144 16.46 3.21 -13.90
C ALA A 144 16.41 2.03 -14.88
N LYS A 145 15.37 1.94 -15.73
CA LYS A 145 15.28 0.95 -16.81
C LYS A 145 16.39 1.15 -17.84
N VAL A 146 16.61 2.38 -18.31
CA VAL A 146 17.69 2.72 -19.25
C VAL A 146 19.08 2.35 -18.68
N ASN A 147 19.29 2.53 -17.37
CA ASN A 147 20.54 2.14 -16.72
C ASN A 147 20.73 0.62 -16.68
N LEU A 148 19.66 -0.13 -16.40
CA LEU A 148 19.69 -1.60 -16.39
C LEU A 148 19.95 -2.17 -17.79
N ASP A 149 19.31 -1.61 -18.81
CA ASP A 149 19.50 -2.04 -20.20
C ASP A 149 20.93 -1.74 -20.68
N GLN A 150 21.48 -0.59 -20.30
CA GLN A 150 22.89 -0.25 -20.58
C GLN A 150 23.85 -1.21 -19.87
N ALA A 151 23.60 -1.51 -18.59
CA ALA A 151 24.43 -2.45 -17.82
C ALA A 151 24.41 -3.86 -18.41
N TRP A 152 23.26 -4.29 -18.97
CA TRP A 152 23.17 -5.58 -19.67
C TRP A 152 23.90 -5.57 -21.01
N ALA A 153 23.77 -4.50 -21.80
CA ALA A 153 24.48 -4.37 -23.08
C ALA A 153 26.01 -4.40 -22.90
N ASP A 154 26.52 -3.74 -21.85
CA ASP A 154 27.94 -3.74 -21.52
C ASP A 154 28.43 -5.15 -21.14
N PHE A 155 27.62 -5.90 -20.38
CA PHE A 155 27.93 -7.28 -20.02
C PHE A 155 27.95 -8.22 -21.24
N GLU A 156 26.97 -8.12 -22.14
CA GLU A 156 26.92 -8.94 -23.35
C GLU A 156 28.15 -8.67 -24.24
N THR A 157 28.53 -7.39 -24.38
CA THR A 157 29.75 -6.99 -25.09
C THR A 157 30.99 -7.60 -24.46
N GLN A 158 31.05 -7.65 -23.13
CA GLN A 158 32.16 -8.25 -22.39
C GLN A 158 32.23 -9.77 -22.57
N GLN A 159 31.07 -10.45 -22.58
CA GLN A 159 30.98 -11.90 -22.85
C GLN A 159 31.39 -12.25 -24.28
N GLU A 160 31.03 -11.45 -25.27
CA GLU A 160 31.47 -11.67 -26.66
C GLU A 160 32.99 -11.53 -26.81
N LEU A 161 33.59 -10.53 -26.15
CA LEU A 161 35.05 -10.36 -26.11
C LEU A 161 35.75 -11.55 -25.43
N GLU A 162 35.18 -12.08 -24.33
CA GLU A 162 35.70 -13.27 -23.68
C GLU A 162 35.61 -14.53 -24.56
N ARG A 163 34.52 -14.69 -25.32
CA ARG A 163 34.36 -15.79 -26.28
C ARG A 163 35.36 -15.70 -27.43
N LEU A 164 35.59 -14.50 -27.97
CA LEU A 164 36.60 -14.28 -29.02
C LEU A 164 38.01 -14.57 -28.51
N ARG A 165 38.33 -14.18 -27.27
CA ARG A 165 39.62 -14.51 -26.62
C ARG A 165 39.81 -16.01 -26.41
N ARG A 166 38.74 -16.75 -26.07
CA ARG A 166 38.79 -18.21 -25.91
C ARG A 166 38.89 -18.97 -27.24
N ASN A 167 38.46 -18.38 -28.34
CA ASN A 167 38.54 -18.99 -29.68
C ASN A 167 39.82 -18.62 -30.45
N GLN A 168 40.62 -17.68 -29.95
CA GLN A 168 41.90 -17.25 -30.54
C GLN A 168 43.13 -17.65 -29.71
N GLY A 169 42.94 -18.37 -28.61
CA GLY A 169 43.99 -19.09 -27.86
C GLY A 169 43.80 -20.59 -28.00
#